data_AF-A0A9X0A6E9-F1
#
_entry.id   AF-A0A9X0A6E9-F1
#
_cell.length_a   1.000
_cell.length_b   1.000
_cell.length_c   1.000
_cell.angle_alpha   90.00
_cell.angle_beta   90.00
_cell.angle_gamma   90.00
#
_symmetry.space_group_name_H-M   'P 1'
#
loop_
_entity.id
_entity.type
_entity.pdbx_description
1 polymer ?
#
loop_
_entity_poly.entity_id
_entity_poly.type
_entity_poly.pdbx_seq_one_letter_code
_entity_poly.pdbx_strand_id
1 'polypeptide(L)'
;MLRGKKLDLVVSSLRMDCVAASALGIGRSKLKNYVASRNVYVNKQAISKAALEVNEGDEIDLTRSKEDDKVALSRFKVLTIDKDQTKKAKRRLSGIRYGSMTISRVDFDENYTQPED
;
A
#
# COMPACT_ATOMS: atom_id res chain seq x y z
N MET A 1 8.68 -14.69 11.82
CA MET A 1 7.50 -14.35 10.99
C MET A 1 7.01 -12.96 11.37
N LEU A 2 6.86 -12.04 10.42
CA LEU A 2 6.26 -10.73 10.67
C LEU A 2 4.80 -10.91 11.11
N ARG A 3 4.46 -10.47 12.33
CA ARG A 3 3.11 -10.63 12.90
C ARG A 3 2.20 -9.51 12.41
N GLY A 4 1.58 -9.72 11.25
CA GLY A 4 0.64 -8.77 10.65
C GLY A 4 -0.72 -8.75 11.37
N LYS A 5 -1.44 -7.62 11.25
CA LYS A 5 -2.82 -7.47 11.76
C LYS A 5 -3.80 -7.61 10.60
N LYS A 6 -4.76 -8.54 10.72
CA LYS A 6 -5.89 -8.61 9.77
C LYS A 6 -6.79 -7.38 9.95
N LEU A 7 -7.19 -6.77 8.84
CA LEU A 7 -8.11 -5.65 8.79
C LEU A 7 -9.24 -5.96 7.83
N ASP A 8 -10.46 -5.62 8.22
CA ASP A 8 -11.64 -5.59 7.35
C ASP A 8 -12.01 -4.12 7.11
N LEU A 9 -11.99 -3.70 5.85
CA LEU A 9 -12.07 -2.29 5.46
C LEU A 9 -13.32 -2.02 4.60
N VAL A 10 -13.91 -0.85 4.80
CA VAL A 10 -14.97 -0.31 3.94
C VAL A 10 -14.45 0.98 3.30
N VAL A 11 -14.21 0.96 2.00
CA VAL A 11 -13.60 2.06 1.24
C VAL A 11 -14.55 2.59 0.17
N SER A 12 -14.39 3.85 -0.23
CA SER A 12 -15.24 4.43 -1.27
C SER A 12 -14.98 3.84 -2.67
N SER A 13 -13.78 3.34 -2.93
CA SER A 13 -13.35 2.73 -4.20
C SER A 13 -12.11 1.88 -3.99
N LEU A 14 -11.78 1.00 -4.94
CA LEU A 14 -10.54 0.20 -4.94
C LEU A 14 -9.30 0.96 -5.44
N ARG A 15 -9.38 2.28 -5.59
CA ARG A 15 -8.20 3.10 -5.84
C ARG A 15 -7.18 2.95 -4.70
N MET A 16 -5.91 2.85 -5.06
CA MET A 16 -4.78 2.70 -4.14
C MET A 16 -4.82 3.76 -3.04
N ASP A 17 -5.08 5.03 -3.36
CA ASP A 17 -5.15 6.09 -2.36
C ASP A 17 -6.26 5.89 -1.31
N CYS A 18 -7.43 5.38 -1.72
CA CYS A 18 -8.54 5.05 -0.80
C CYS A 18 -8.20 3.86 0.11
N VAL A 19 -7.62 2.81 -0.48
CA VAL A 19 -7.26 1.58 0.23
C VAL A 19 -6.10 1.84 1.18
N ALA A 20 -5.00 2.41 0.71
CA ALA A 20 -3.83 2.72 1.51
C ALA A 20 -4.14 3.69 2.66
N ALA A 21 -5.03 4.67 2.45
CA ALA A 21 -5.42 5.59 3.51
C ALA A 21 -6.08 4.86 4.69
N SER A 22 -7.00 3.96 4.37
CA SER A 22 -7.76 3.18 5.37
C SER A 22 -6.90 2.10 6.01
N ALA A 23 -6.08 1.41 5.22
CA ALA A 23 -5.21 0.34 5.68
C ALA A 23 -4.04 0.86 6.53
N LEU A 24 -3.29 1.83 6.00
CA LEU A 24 -2.05 2.32 6.63
C LEU A 24 -2.29 3.46 7.62
N GLY A 25 -3.54 3.96 7.74
CA GLY A 25 -3.91 5.02 8.67
C GLY A 25 -3.32 6.39 8.30
N ILE A 26 -3.33 6.73 7.00
CA ILE A 26 -2.71 7.95 6.47
C ILE A 26 -3.74 8.74 5.68
N GLY A 27 -3.74 10.07 5.83
CA GLY A 27 -4.60 10.92 5.01
C GLY A 27 -4.30 10.79 3.51
N ARG A 28 -5.34 10.72 2.69
CA ARG A 28 -5.22 10.64 1.21
C ARG A 28 -4.38 11.78 0.61
N SER A 29 -4.44 12.98 1.21
CA SER A 29 -3.61 14.12 0.82
C SER A 29 -2.12 13.84 0.98
N LYS A 30 -1.71 13.26 2.11
CA LYS A 30 -0.31 12.85 2.34
C LYS A 30 0.12 11.73 1.38
N LEU A 31 -0.76 10.79 1.07
CA LEU A 31 -0.47 9.72 0.10
C LEU A 31 -0.13 10.27 -1.28
N LYS A 32 -0.80 11.34 -1.75
CA LYS A 32 -0.43 11.98 -3.02
C LYS A 32 1.00 12.50 -3.01
N ASN A 33 1.44 13.10 -1.90
CA ASN A 33 2.82 13.55 -1.75
C ASN A 33 3.79 12.36 -1.76
N TYR A 34 3.45 11.27 -1.06
CA TYR A 34 4.29 10.06 -1.09
C TYR A 34 4.38 9.43 -2.48
N VAL A 35 3.30 9.43 -3.26
CA VAL A 35 3.31 8.98 -4.66
C VAL A 35 4.22 9.88 -5.50
N ALA A 36 4.07 11.21 -5.39
CA ALA A 36 4.91 12.17 -6.10
C ALA A 36 6.40 12.03 -5.74
N SER A 37 6.71 11.74 -4.48
CA SER A 37 8.07 11.47 -4.00
C SER A 37 8.55 10.02 -4.22
N ARG A 38 7.83 9.22 -5.01
CA ARG A 38 8.17 7.82 -5.33
C ARG A 38 8.45 6.96 -4.09
N ASN A 39 7.56 7.08 -3.09
CA ASN A 39 7.64 6.36 -1.82
C ASN A 39 6.51 5.35 -1.63
N VAL A 40 5.60 5.22 -2.60
CA VAL A 40 4.52 4.23 -2.61
C VAL A 40 4.77 3.22 -3.73
N TYR A 41 4.59 1.95 -3.41
CA TYR A 41 4.82 0.84 -4.32
C TYR A 41 3.62 -0.10 -4.29
N VAL A 42 3.28 -0.66 -5.45
CA VAL A 42 2.33 -1.77 -5.57
C VAL A 42 3.10 -2.94 -6.17
N ASN A 43 3.11 -4.09 -5.49
CA ASN A 43 3.90 -5.26 -5.87
C ASN A 43 5.38 -4.91 -6.11
N LYS A 44 5.95 -4.09 -5.21
CA LYS A 44 7.31 -3.53 -5.27
C LYS A 44 7.62 -2.61 -6.46
N GLN A 45 6.65 -2.29 -7.30
CA GLN A 45 6.81 -1.32 -8.38
C GLN A 45 6.33 0.06 -7.91
N ALA A 46 7.17 1.09 -8.08
CA ALA A 46 6.77 2.45 -7.75
C ALA A 46 5.63 2.89 -8.66
N ILE A 47 4.64 3.56 -8.08
CA ILE A 47 3.48 4.03 -8.84
C ILE A 47 3.58 5.53 -9.10
N SER A 48 3.16 5.96 -10.29
CA SER A 48 3.07 7.38 -10.66
C SER A 48 1.68 7.97 -10.40
N LYS A 49 0.64 7.12 -10.33
CA LYS A 49 -0.77 7.55 -10.21
C LYS A 49 -1.41 6.97 -8.95
N ALA A 50 -1.82 7.86 -8.05
CA ALA A 50 -2.52 7.49 -6.83
C ALA A 50 -3.92 6.85 -7.06
N ALA A 51 -4.46 7.04 -8.27
CA ALA A 51 -5.75 6.51 -8.69
C ALA A 51 -5.67 5.09 -9.29
N LEU A 52 -4.49 4.45 -9.32
CA LEU A 52 -4.33 3.06 -9.72
C LEU A 52 -5.32 2.17 -8.94
N GLU A 53 -6.00 1.26 -9.61
CA GLU A 53 -6.89 0.29 -8.98
C GLU A 53 -6.09 -0.87 -8.39
N VAL A 54 -6.46 -1.31 -7.18
CA VAL A 54 -5.83 -2.47 -6.52
C VAL A 54 -6.72 -3.70 -6.59
N ASN A 55 -6.09 -4.85 -6.73
CA ASN A 55 -6.74 -6.14 -6.89
C ASN A 55 -6.43 -7.07 -5.69
N GLU A 56 -7.14 -8.19 -5.64
CA GLU A 56 -6.81 -9.27 -4.70
C GLU A 56 -5.38 -9.77 -4.95
N GLY A 57 -4.63 -9.99 -3.87
CA GLY A 57 -3.24 -10.43 -3.93
C GLY A 57 -2.22 -9.30 -3.95
N ASP A 58 -2.62 -8.06 -4.29
CA ASP A 58 -1.70 -6.93 -4.36
C ASP A 58 -1.10 -6.57 -3.00
N GLU A 59 0.18 -6.18 -3.03
CA GLU A 59 0.93 -5.66 -1.87
C GLU A 59 1.20 -4.17 -2.05
N ILE A 60 0.66 -3.35 -1.15
CA ILE A 60 0.89 -1.91 -1.12
C ILE A 60 1.96 -1.62 -0.06
N ASP A 61 3.09 -1.09 -0.49
CA ASP A 61 4.18 -0.66 0.37
C ASP A 61 4.30 0.86 0.41
N LEU A 62 4.52 1.38 1.61
CA LEU A 62 4.86 2.78 1.83
C LEU A 62 6.17 2.88 2.59
N THR A 63 7.17 3.48 1.96
CA THR A 63 8.44 3.81 2.60
C THR A 63 8.30 5.08 3.45
N ARG A 64 8.81 5.02 4.69
CA ARG A 64 8.75 6.11 5.69
C ARG A 64 10.09 6.82 5.82
N SER A 65 11.17 6.05 5.85
CA SER A 65 12.54 6.53 5.81
C SER A 65 13.38 5.61 4.93
N LYS A 66 14.36 6.20 4.27
CA LYS A 66 15.37 5.53 3.46
C LYS A 66 16.71 6.02 3.99
N GLU A 67 17.33 5.22 4.85
CA GLU A 67 18.67 5.46 5.39
C GLU A 67 19.69 4.69 4.54
N ASP A 68 20.98 4.91 4.79
CA ASP A 68 22.05 4.31 3.97
C ASP A 68 22.11 2.78 4.10
N ASP A 69 21.76 2.24 5.27
CA ASP A 69 21.82 0.80 5.57
C ASP A 69 20.45 0.11 5.53
N LYS A 70 19.36 0.87 5.72
CA LYS A 70 18.02 0.30 5.87
C LYS A 70 16.90 1.19 5.35
N VAL A 71 15.78 0.54 5.02
CA VAL A 71 14.54 1.20 4.62
C VAL A 71 13.43 0.80 5.58
N ALA A 72 12.80 1.80 6.21
CA ALA A 72 11.61 1.58 7.02
C ALA A 72 10.36 1.71 6.15
N LEU A 73 9.47 0.72 6.21
CA LEU A 73 8.24 0.70 5.42
C LEU A 73 7.05 0.13 6.19
N SER A 74 5.85 0.44 5.71
CA SER A 74 4.61 -0.22 6.11
C SER A 74 4.02 -0.94 4.89
N ARG A 75 3.47 -2.14 5.09
CA ARG A 75 2.86 -2.95 4.05
C ARG A 75 1.39 -3.23 4.32
N PHE A 76 0.58 -3.26 3.28
CA PHE A 76 -0.75 -3.85 3.30
C PHE A 76 -0.93 -4.82 2.15
N LYS A 77 -1.25 -6.07 2.46
CA LYS A 77 -1.58 -7.10 1.47
C LYS A 77 -3.10 -7.25 1.36
N VAL A 78 -3.64 -7.06 0.17
CA VAL A 78 -5.05 -7.31 -0.13
C VAL A 78 -5.27 -8.82 -0.20
N LEU A 79 -6.20 -9.35 0.59
CA LEU A 79 -6.52 -10.78 0.57
C LEU A 79 -7.79 -11.06 -0.21
N THR A 80 -8.87 -10.35 0.12
CA THR A 80 -10.18 -10.56 -0.49
C THR A 80 -10.87 -9.22 -0.73
N ILE A 81 -11.64 -9.15 -1.80
CA ILE A 81 -12.49 -8.02 -2.17
C ILE A 81 -13.90 -8.57 -2.38
N ASP A 82 -14.87 -8.03 -1.64
CA ASP A 82 -16.25 -8.44 -1.82
C ASP A 82 -16.73 -8.05 -3.23
N LYS A 83 -17.39 -8.99 -3.91
CA LYS A 83 -17.96 -8.76 -5.25
C LYS A 83 -19.02 -7.65 -5.19
N ASP A 84 -19.87 -7.73 -4.19
CA ASP A 84 -20.99 -6.82 -3.99
C ASP A 84 -20.57 -5.53 -3.29
N GLN A 85 -21.26 -4.45 -3.65
CA GLN A 85 -21.15 -3.19 -2.93
C GLN A 85 -22.02 -3.19 -1.68
N THR A 86 -21.64 -2.39 -0.69
CA THR A 86 -22.54 -2.09 0.44
C THR A 86 -23.76 -1.30 -0.03
N LYS A 87 -24.80 -1.22 0.81
CA LYS A 87 -26.01 -0.39 0.57
C LYS A 87 -25.71 1.08 0.22
N LYS A 88 -24.53 1.60 0.57
CA LYS A 88 -24.07 2.97 0.26
C LYS A 88 -23.05 3.01 -0.89
N ALA A 89 -23.08 2.02 -1.79
CA ALA A 89 -22.18 1.88 -2.94
C ALA A 89 -20.67 1.84 -2.61
N LYS A 90 -20.31 1.54 -1.35
CA LYS A 90 -18.91 1.37 -0.92
C LYS A 90 -18.40 -0.04 -1.20
N ARG A 91 -17.09 -0.19 -1.35
CA ARG A 91 -16.39 -1.47 -1.52
C ARG A 91 -15.94 -2.01 -0.16
N ARG A 92 -15.99 -3.33 0.01
CA ARG A 92 -15.46 -4.06 1.18
C ARG A 92 -14.27 -4.90 0.75
N LEU A 93 -13.24 -4.91 1.57
CA LEU A 93 -12.06 -5.75 1.36
C LEU A 93 -11.44 -6.15 2.69
N SER A 94 -10.75 -7.28 2.72
CA SER A 94 -9.93 -7.70 3.84
C SER A 94 -8.46 -7.80 3.44
N GLY A 95 -7.57 -7.60 4.41
CA GLY A 95 -6.14 -7.68 4.16
C GLY A 95 -5.31 -7.78 5.42
N ILE A 96 -4.00 -7.95 5.25
CA ILE A 96 -3.03 -7.99 6.36
C ILE A 96 -2.19 -6.73 6.32
N ARG A 97 -2.17 -6.00 7.43
CA ARG A 97 -1.29 -4.86 7.64
C ARG A 97 -0.04 -5.24 8.43
N TYR A 98 1.10 -4.83 7.92
CA TYR A 98 2.38 -4.83 8.60
C TYR A 98 2.79 -3.37 8.83
N GLY A 99 2.57 -2.88 10.06
CA GLY A 99 2.67 -1.44 10.36
C GLY A 99 4.10 -0.91 10.41
N SER A 100 5.04 -1.72 10.87
CA SER A 100 6.46 -1.39 10.95
C SER A 100 7.27 -2.55 10.40
N MET A 101 7.99 -2.30 9.32
CA MET A 101 8.92 -3.21 8.70
C MET A 101 10.21 -2.46 8.42
N THR A 102 11.32 -3.18 8.54
CA THR A 102 12.63 -2.70 8.15
C THR A 102 13.25 -3.77 7.26
N ILE A 103 13.77 -3.34 6.12
CA ILE A 103 14.54 -4.17 5.20
C ILE A 103 15.90 -3.51 4.98
N SER A 104 16.89 -4.28 4.56
CA SER A 104 18.19 -3.70 4.22
C SER A 104 18.05 -2.79 3.00
N ARG A 105 18.97 -1.82 2.89
CA ARG A 105 19.01 -0.94 1.71
C ARG A 105 19.26 -1.73 0.43
N VAL A 106 20.15 -2.71 0.49
CA VAL A 106 20.48 -3.61 -0.62
C VAL A 106 19.26 -4.36 -1.12
N ASP A 107 18.51 -5.02 -0.22
CA ASP A 107 17.28 -5.75 -0.59
C ASP A 107 16.27 -4.82 -1.25
N PHE A 108 16.14 -3.58 -0.76
CA PHE A 108 15.23 -2.60 -1.32
C PHE A 108 15.63 -2.23 -2.75
N ASP A 109 16.88 -1.85 -2.97
CA ASP A 109 17.36 -1.40 -4.27
C ASP A 109 17.34 -2.53 -5.33
N GLU A 110 17.54 -3.79 -4.93
CA GLU A 110 17.46 -4.95 -5.83
C GLU A 110 16.02 -5.33 -6.21
N ASN A 111 15.07 -5.18 -5.29
CA ASN A 111 13.72 -5.72 -5.45
C ASN A 111 12.66 -4.69 -5.82
N TYR A 112 12.92 -3.41 -5.59
CA TYR A 112 11.94 -2.34 -5.83
C TYR A 112 12.32 -1.55 -7.07
N THR A 113 11.40 -1.51 -8.04
CA THR A 113 11.62 -0.84 -9.31
C THR A 113 10.97 0.53 -9.35
N GLN A 114 11.53 1.40 -10.19
CA GLN A 114 10.89 2.66 -10.58
C GLN A 114 9.81 2.39 -11.63
N PRO A 115 8.83 3.29 -11.82
CA PRO A 115 7.87 3.12 -12.89
C PRO A 115 8.62 3.20 -14.22
N GLU A 116 8.27 2.34 -15.19
CA GLU A 116 8.61 2.59 -16.59
C GLU A 116 7.78 3.79 -17.05
N ASP A 117 8.44 4.82 -17.58
CA ASP A 117 7.82 6.08 -18.03
C ASP A 117 6.93 5.87 -19.28
#